data_AF-A0A534Q9E8-F1
#
_entry.id   AF-A0A534Q9E8-F1
#
_cell.length_a   1.000
_cell.length_b   1.000
_cell.length_c   1.000
_cell.angle_alpha   90.00
_cell.angle_beta   90.00
_cell.angle_gamma   90.00
#
_symmetry.space_group_name_H-M   'P 1'
#
loop_
_entity.id
_entity.type
_entity.pdbx_description
1 polymer ?
#
loop_
_entity_poly.entity_id
_entity_poly.type
_entity_poly.pdbx_seq_one_letter_code
_entity_poly.pdbx_strand_id
1 'polypeptide(L)'
;MTLRVLTYLAPSIPLGLFELVVERLRRVLGVRATLRAEARHSGPPPDIPDPFSADEADLAFLCSPSFAWLSGMRPSPIELVPAAPVFLEPRTAGRPVYFSDVIVHRGVAPTSFEELRGRRWAYNDRCSLSGYFNLLARLRVLGEDRHFLRTARRSGSHLRSVELTARGEVDGAAVDSNVLALLRCRDPL
;
A
#
# COMPACT_ATOMS: atom_id res chain seq x y z
N MET A 1 16.03 -21.61 -15.97
CA MET A 1 15.71 -20.23 -15.53
C MET A 1 14.66 -20.30 -14.43
N THR A 2 14.78 -19.46 -13.40
CA THR A 2 13.81 -19.35 -12.29
C THR A 2 13.36 -17.89 -12.23
N LEU A 3 12.06 -17.64 -12.34
CA LEU A 3 11.45 -16.31 -12.21
C LEU A 3 11.35 -15.93 -10.72
N ARG A 4 12.09 -14.90 -10.30
CA ARG A 4 12.14 -14.39 -8.93
C ARG A 4 11.08 -13.29 -8.76
N VAL A 5 10.01 -13.58 -8.04
CA VAL A 5 8.91 -12.63 -7.82
C VAL A 5 8.96 -12.05 -6.41
N LEU A 6 8.78 -10.74 -6.29
CA LEU A 6 8.63 -10.02 -5.03
C LEU A 6 7.22 -9.49 -4.84
N THR A 7 6.75 -9.42 -3.60
CA THR A 7 5.61 -8.58 -3.24
C THR A 7 5.95 -7.72 -2.03
N TYR A 8 5.68 -6.42 -2.16
CA TYR A 8 5.77 -5.44 -1.08
C TYR A 8 4.39 -5.11 -0.48
N LEU A 9 3.34 -5.75 -0.99
CA LEU A 9 1.96 -5.43 -0.64
C LEU A 9 1.39 -6.37 0.42
N ALA A 10 2.08 -7.47 0.73
CA ALA A 10 1.75 -8.39 1.81
C ALA A 10 2.37 -7.91 3.14
N PRO A 11 1.71 -8.11 4.29
CA PRO A 11 0.47 -8.87 4.50
C PRO A 11 -0.82 -8.07 4.29
N SER A 12 -0.73 -6.76 3.97
CA SER A 12 -1.91 -5.90 3.81
C SER A 12 -2.87 -6.43 2.75
N ILE A 13 -2.33 -6.84 1.60
CA ILE A 13 -3.00 -7.73 0.66
C ILE A 13 -2.53 -9.17 0.95
N PRO A 14 -3.43 -10.16 1.02
CA PRO A 14 -3.07 -11.53 1.38
C PRO A 14 -1.98 -12.13 0.50
N LEU A 15 -0.99 -12.80 1.12
CA LEU A 15 0.09 -13.47 0.39
C LEU A 15 -0.46 -14.47 -0.66
N GLY A 16 -1.53 -15.18 -0.31
CA GLY A 16 -2.20 -16.14 -1.20
C GLY A 16 -2.65 -15.56 -2.55
N LEU A 17 -2.96 -14.26 -2.63
CA LEU A 17 -3.26 -13.62 -3.92
C LEU A 17 -2.04 -13.67 -4.85
N PHE A 18 -0.87 -13.31 -4.32
CA PHE A 18 0.38 -13.29 -5.08
C PHE A 18 0.85 -14.71 -5.40
N GLU A 19 0.68 -15.66 -4.47
CA GLU A 19 0.97 -17.09 -4.72
C GLU A 19 0.15 -17.63 -5.90
N LEU A 20 -1.14 -17.29 -5.99
CA LEU A 20 -1.99 -17.68 -7.12
C LEU A 20 -1.51 -17.10 -8.45
N VAL A 21 -1.10 -15.83 -8.47
CA VAL A 21 -0.56 -15.20 -9.68
C VAL A 21 0.76 -15.85 -10.08
N VAL A 22 1.68 -16.07 -9.13
CA VAL A 22 2.98 -16.70 -9.39
C VAL A 22 2.81 -18.14 -9.87
N GLU A 23 1.90 -18.91 -9.27
CA GLU A 23 1.59 -20.27 -9.73
C GLU A 23 1.01 -20.27 -11.15
N ARG A 24 0.17 -19.28 -11.49
CA ARG A 24 -0.34 -19.14 -12.86
C ARG A 24 0.78 -18.82 -13.85
N LEU A 25 1.67 -17.89 -13.52
CA LEU A 25 2.85 -17.55 -14.34
C LEU A 25 3.73 -18.78 -14.55
N ARG A 26 4.01 -19.53 -13.48
CA ARG A 26 4.79 -20.78 -13.52
C ARG A 26 4.21 -21.78 -14.52
N ARG A 27 2.90 -22.02 -14.47
CA ARG A 27 2.21 -22.96 -15.39
C ARG A 27 2.19 -22.49 -16.83
N VAL A 28 1.90 -21.21 -17.08
CA VAL A 28 1.77 -20.67 -18.43
C VAL A 28 3.12 -20.55 -19.12
N LEU A 29 4.16 -20.13 -18.40
CA LEU A 29 5.49 -19.90 -18.96
C LEU A 29 6.38 -21.15 -18.99
N GLY A 30 6.00 -22.23 -18.27
CA GLY A 30 6.80 -23.45 -18.21
C GLY A 30 8.15 -23.29 -17.49
N VAL A 31 8.30 -22.25 -16.66
CA VAL A 31 9.53 -21.96 -15.90
C VAL A 31 9.35 -22.28 -14.41
N ARG A 32 10.45 -22.37 -13.65
CA ARG A 32 10.37 -22.31 -12.19
C ARG A 32 10.06 -20.88 -11.76
N ALA A 33 9.33 -20.71 -10.66
CA ALA A 33 9.09 -19.39 -10.09
C ALA A 33 9.18 -19.44 -8.55
N THR A 34 9.68 -18.37 -7.94
CA THR A 34 9.72 -18.16 -6.49
C THR A 34 8.99 -16.89 -6.13
N LEU A 35 8.43 -16.83 -4.92
CA LEU A 35 7.79 -15.64 -4.37
C LEU A 35 8.42 -15.30 -3.01
N ARG A 36 8.88 -14.06 -2.85
CA ARG A 36 9.34 -13.50 -1.57
C ARG A 36 8.48 -12.28 -1.21
N ALA A 37 8.06 -12.21 0.05
CA ALA A 37 7.34 -11.05 0.57
C ALA A 37 8.29 -10.16 1.38
N GLU A 38 8.25 -8.85 1.13
CA GLU A 38 8.90 -7.83 1.94
C GLU A 38 7.84 -6.97 2.62
N ALA A 39 7.71 -7.10 3.94
CA ALA A 39 6.59 -6.55 4.70
C ALA A 39 6.89 -5.19 5.36
N ARG A 40 8.13 -4.68 5.29
CA ARG A 40 8.54 -3.45 6.00
C ARG A 40 8.16 -2.16 5.26
N HIS A 41 7.98 -2.24 3.94
CA HIS A 41 7.75 -1.10 3.05
C HIS A 41 6.79 -1.48 1.92
N SER A 42 6.02 -0.52 1.41
CA SER A 42 5.11 -0.73 0.27
C SER A 42 5.82 -0.76 -1.11
N GLY A 43 7.15 -0.79 -1.10
CA GLY A 43 8.05 -0.83 -2.25
C GLY A 43 9.48 -0.56 -1.77
N PRO A 44 10.52 -0.75 -2.59
CA PRO A 44 11.87 -0.35 -2.21
C PRO A 44 11.88 1.18 -2.04
N PRO A 45 12.28 1.69 -0.86
CA PRO A 45 12.49 3.12 -0.68
C PRO A 45 13.77 3.59 -1.39
N PRO A 46 13.90 4.89 -1.72
CA PRO A 46 15.03 5.41 -2.49
C PRO A 46 16.42 5.29 -1.82
N ASP A 47 16.45 5.07 -0.50
CA ASP A 47 17.65 5.02 0.32
C ASP A 47 18.21 3.61 0.53
N ILE A 48 17.58 2.58 -0.05
CA ILE A 48 18.10 1.21 -0.07
C ILE A 48 18.35 0.74 -1.50
N PRO A 49 19.30 -0.20 -1.72
CA PRO A 49 19.51 -0.80 -3.03
C PRO A 49 18.21 -1.40 -3.58
N ASP A 50 17.91 -1.11 -4.85
CA ASP A 50 16.74 -1.70 -5.50
C ASP A 50 17.03 -3.15 -5.92
N PRO A 51 16.05 -4.06 -5.77
CA PRO A 51 16.27 -5.49 -6.01
C PRO A 51 16.42 -5.84 -7.50
N PHE A 52 16.13 -4.91 -8.42
CA PHE A 52 16.16 -5.18 -9.86
C PHE A 52 17.56 -4.96 -10.41
N SER A 53 18.19 -3.83 -10.06
CA SER A 53 19.59 -3.53 -10.39
C SER A 53 20.56 -4.53 -9.74
N ALA A 54 20.19 -5.09 -8.58
CA ALA A 54 20.98 -6.08 -7.86
C ALA A 54 20.78 -7.54 -8.36
N ASP A 55 19.97 -7.76 -9.40
CA ASP A 55 19.60 -9.09 -9.88
C ASP A 55 19.00 -9.97 -8.77
N GLU A 56 18.14 -9.41 -7.91
CA GLU A 56 17.41 -10.15 -6.88
C GLU A 56 15.97 -10.47 -7.26
N ALA A 57 15.40 -9.74 -8.23
CA ALA A 57 14.02 -9.90 -8.65
C ALA A 57 13.82 -9.60 -10.13
N ASP A 58 12.92 -10.39 -10.74
CA ASP A 58 12.51 -10.26 -12.14
C ASP A 58 11.13 -9.61 -12.27
N LEU A 59 10.28 -9.73 -11.24
CA LEU A 59 8.93 -9.19 -11.19
C LEU A 59 8.61 -8.74 -9.76
N ALA A 60 7.92 -7.61 -9.58
CA ALA A 60 7.40 -7.25 -8.26
C ALA A 60 6.00 -6.63 -8.28
N PHE A 61 5.27 -6.86 -7.19
CA PHE A 61 4.09 -6.10 -6.82
C PHE A 61 4.49 -5.03 -5.80
N LEU A 62 4.35 -3.76 -6.15
CA LEU A 62 4.74 -2.62 -5.31
C LEU A 62 3.78 -1.44 -5.50
N CYS A 63 3.85 -0.47 -4.59
CA CYS A 63 3.01 0.71 -4.64
C CYS A 63 3.52 1.71 -5.69
N SER A 64 2.61 2.48 -6.27
CA SER A 64 2.91 3.40 -7.38
C SER A 64 3.99 4.46 -7.09
N PRO A 65 4.23 4.96 -5.85
CA PRO A 65 5.32 5.90 -5.59
C PRO A 65 6.70 5.27 -5.80
N SER A 66 6.88 4.00 -5.40
CA SER A 66 8.12 3.27 -5.68
C SER A 66 8.29 2.97 -7.18
N PHE A 67 7.19 2.67 -7.90
CA PHE A 67 7.24 2.56 -9.36
C PHE A 67 7.71 3.87 -10.01
N ALA A 68 7.11 5.01 -9.62
CA ALA A 68 7.46 6.31 -10.17
C ALA A 68 8.93 6.69 -9.91
N TRP A 69 9.45 6.37 -8.71
CA TRP A 69 10.86 6.57 -8.40
C TRP A 69 11.77 5.68 -9.25
N LEU A 70 11.54 4.36 -9.26
CA LEU A 70 12.37 3.40 -10.00
C LEU A 70 12.37 3.68 -11.51
N SER A 71 11.20 3.91 -12.10
CA SER A 71 11.06 4.22 -13.54
C SER A 71 11.65 5.57 -13.94
N GLY A 72 11.83 6.48 -12.98
CA GLY A 72 12.52 7.75 -13.17
C GLY A 72 14.05 7.64 -13.24
N MET A 73 14.62 6.51 -12.83
CA MET A 73 16.07 6.30 -12.85
C MET A 73 16.64 6.17 -14.27
N ARG A 74 17.97 6.32 -14.39
CA ARG A 74 18.70 6.29 -15.67
C ARG A 74 19.98 5.42 -15.50
N PRO A 75 20.04 4.21 -16.10
CA PRO A 75 18.94 3.51 -16.78
C PRO A 75 17.80 3.14 -15.81
N SER A 76 16.58 2.98 -16.32
CA SER A 76 15.48 2.45 -15.51
C SER A 76 15.69 0.95 -15.32
N PRO A 77 15.70 0.43 -14.08
CA PRO A 77 15.86 -1.01 -13.85
C PRO A 77 14.54 -1.78 -13.98
N ILE A 78 13.42 -1.08 -14.17
CA ILE A 78 12.10 -1.69 -14.29
C ILE A 78 11.33 -1.16 -15.50
N GLU A 79 10.34 -1.95 -15.92
CA GLU A 79 9.25 -1.53 -16.79
C GLU A 79 7.90 -1.95 -16.19
N LEU A 80 6.83 -1.26 -16.58
CA LEU A 80 5.49 -1.60 -16.12
C LEU A 80 4.96 -2.81 -16.90
N VAL A 81 4.58 -3.86 -16.19
CA VAL A 81 3.72 -4.90 -16.78
C VAL A 81 2.32 -4.30 -16.94
N PRO A 82 1.74 -4.25 -18.16
CA PRO A 82 0.46 -3.57 -18.44
C PRO A 82 -0.73 -4.42 -17.98
N ALA A 83 -0.71 -4.85 -16.72
CA ALA A 83 -1.74 -5.63 -16.06
C ALA A 83 -1.97 -5.06 -14.66
N ALA A 84 -3.23 -4.88 -14.30
CA ALA A 84 -3.63 -4.41 -12.98
C ALA A 84 -4.80 -5.26 -12.44
N PRO A 85 -4.82 -5.57 -11.13
CA PRO A 85 -5.91 -6.29 -10.53
C PRO A 85 -7.20 -5.48 -10.56
N VAL A 86 -8.32 -6.14 -10.82
CA VAL A 86 -9.67 -5.59 -10.66
C VAL A 86 -10.27 -6.23 -9.41
N PHE A 87 -10.37 -5.46 -8.33
CA PHE A 87 -10.96 -5.93 -7.08
C PHE A 87 -12.48 -5.86 -7.12
N LEU A 88 -13.13 -6.80 -6.41
CA LEU A 88 -14.58 -6.83 -6.21
C LEU A 88 -15.00 -5.76 -5.18
N GLU A 89 -14.91 -4.50 -5.59
CA GLU A 89 -15.32 -3.33 -4.82
C GLU A 89 -16.33 -2.54 -5.65
N PRO A 90 -17.61 -2.44 -5.24
CA PRO A 90 -18.65 -1.79 -6.05
C PRO A 90 -18.30 -0.39 -6.54
N ARG A 91 -17.54 0.39 -5.76
CA ARG A 91 -17.10 1.74 -6.12
C ARG A 91 -16.19 1.78 -7.35
N THR A 92 -15.53 0.68 -7.70
CA THR A 92 -14.62 0.63 -8.87
C THR A 92 -15.34 0.45 -10.19
N ALA A 93 -16.61 0.04 -10.19
CA ALA A 93 -17.37 -0.31 -11.39
C ALA A 93 -16.59 -1.26 -12.34
N GLY A 94 -15.87 -2.24 -11.77
CA GLY A 94 -15.10 -3.22 -12.55
C GLY A 94 -13.80 -2.68 -13.17
N ARG A 95 -13.34 -1.50 -12.76
CA ARG A 95 -12.09 -0.89 -13.24
C ARG A 95 -10.93 -1.18 -12.27
N PRO A 96 -9.67 -1.20 -12.75
CA PRO A 96 -8.49 -1.38 -11.91
C PRO A 96 -8.14 -0.09 -11.17
N VAL A 97 -9.06 0.38 -10.33
CA VAL A 97 -8.92 1.57 -9.49
C VAL A 97 -9.12 1.18 -8.03
N TYR A 98 -8.55 1.95 -7.13
CA TYR A 98 -8.74 1.77 -5.70
C TYR A 98 -8.79 3.14 -5.02
N PHE A 99 -9.25 3.16 -3.77
CA PHE A 99 -9.46 4.39 -3.01
C PHE A 99 -8.56 4.41 -1.78
N SER A 100 -8.34 5.62 -1.28
CA SER A 100 -7.68 5.88 -0.02
C SER A 100 -8.74 6.23 1.01
N ASP A 101 -9.22 5.22 1.71
CA ASP A 101 -10.30 5.38 2.68
C ASP A 101 -9.72 5.89 4.00
N VAL A 102 -10.35 6.94 4.54
CA VAL A 102 -10.02 7.45 5.88
C VAL A 102 -10.86 6.69 6.90
N ILE A 103 -10.18 6.11 7.89
CA ILE A 103 -10.80 5.48 9.05
C ILE A 103 -10.52 6.32 10.30
N VAL A 104 -11.42 6.26 11.26
CA VAL A 104 -11.31 6.95 12.54
C VAL A 104 -11.67 6.01 13.68
N HIS A 105 -11.11 6.27 14.86
CA HIS A 105 -11.50 5.53 16.06
C HIS A 105 -12.98 5.81 16.39
N ARG A 106 -13.74 4.81 16.85
CA ARG A 106 -15.18 4.92 17.15
C ARG A 106 -15.58 6.06 18.11
N GLY A 107 -14.66 6.47 18.99
CA GLY A 107 -14.85 7.60 19.91
C GLY A 107 -14.60 8.97 19.27
N VAL A 108 -14.28 9.02 17.98
CA VAL A 108 -14.02 10.22 17.19
C VAL A 108 -14.99 10.19 16.01
N ALA A 109 -15.86 11.18 15.90
CA ALA A 109 -16.89 11.26 14.87
C ALA A 109 -16.74 12.56 14.05
N PRO A 110 -15.64 12.72 13.30
CA PRO A 110 -15.47 13.89 12.46
C PRO A 110 -16.41 13.79 11.25
N THR A 111 -17.03 14.89 10.88
CA THR A 111 -17.88 14.95 9.68
C THR A 111 -17.13 15.42 8.43
N SER A 112 -15.89 15.88 8.62
CA SER A 112 -15.00 16.41 7.59
C SER A 112 -13.55 16.03 7.87
N PHE A 113 -12.68 16.16 6.86
CA PHE A 113 -11.25 15.89 7.06
C PHE A 113 -10.60 16.96 7.95
N GLU A 114 -11.08 18.19 7.87
CA GLU A 114 -10.62 19.38 8.58
C GLU A 114 -10.78 19.22 10.11
N GLU A 115 -11.81 18.52 10.56
CA GLU A 115 -12.03 18.15 11.97
C GLU A 115 -10.99 17.17 12.53
N LEU A 116 -10.13 16.61 11.68
CA LEU A 116 -8.98 15.81 12.10
C LEU A 116 -7.78 16.68 12.54
N ARG A 117 -7.89 18.01 12.50
CA ARG A 117 -6.86 18.90 13.02
C ARG A 117 -6.54 18.58 14.48
N GLY A 118 -5.26 18.52 14.81
CA GLY A 118 -4.78 18.22 16.16
C GLY A 118 -5.03 16.76 16.59
N ARG A 119 -5.43 15.86 15.69
CA ARG A 119 -5.61 14.44 15.98
C ARG A 119 -4.31 13.65 15.76
N ARG A 120 -4.23 12.46 16.38
CA ARG A 120 -3.16 11.48 16.15
C ARG A 120 -3.49 10.66 14.91
N TRP A 121 -2.52 10.51 14.03
CA TRP A 121 -2.67 9.80 12.76
C TRP A 121 -1.71 8.62 12.64
N ALA A 122 -2.13 7.55 11.96
CA ALA A 122 -1.23 6.50 11.50
C ALA A 122 -1.12 6.47 9.97
N TYR A 123 0.09 6.22 9.47
CA TYR A 123 0.36 5.90 8.06
C TYR A 123 1.22 4.64 7.99
N ASN A 124 1.05 3.80 6.97
CA ASN A 124 1.80 2.54 6.88
C ASN A 124 3.31 2.77 6.66
N ASP A 125 3.70 3.42 5.58
CA ASP A 125 5.09 3.75 5.29
C ASP A 125 5.19 4.87 4.23
N ARG A 126 6.41 5.37 4.02
CA ARG A 126 6.68 6.51 3.13
C ARG A 126 6.59 6.17 1.63
N CYS A 127 6.55 4.89 1.26
CA CYS A 127 6.36 4.45 -0.13
C CYS A 127 4.87 4.29 -0.49
N SER A 128 3.96 4.53 0.46
CA SER A 128 2.52 4.32 0.30
C SER A 128 1.83 5.50 -0.39
N LEU A 129 1.13 5.23 -1.49
CA LEU A 129 0.28 6.24 -2.13
C LEU A 129 -0.93 6.58 -1.25
N SER A 130 -1.71 5.57 -0.84
CA SER A 130 -2.93 5.75 -0.06
C SER A 130 -2.64 6.23 1.37
N GLY A 131 -1.70 5.58 2.06
CA GLY A 131 -1.46 5.88 3.47
C GLY A 131 -0.61 7.12 3.74
N TYR A 132 0.25 7.54 2.80
CA TYR A 132 1.19 8.64 3.00
C TYR A 132 1.04 9.77 1.99
N PHE A 133 1.21 9.51 0.69
CA PHE A 133 1.20 10.60 -0.30
C PHE A 133 -0.19 11.26 -0.47
N ASN A 134 -1.29 10.51 -0.36
CA ASN A 134 -2.64 11.09 -0.41
C ASN A 134 -2.93 11.98 0.80
N LEU A 135 -2.42 11.65 1.99
CA LEU A 135 -2.46 12.56 3.14
C LEU A 135 -1.74 13.87 2.81
N LEU A 136 -0.50 13.78 2.30
CA LEU A 136 0.29 14.97 1.95
C LEU A 136 -0.39 15.80 0.86
N ALA A 137 -1.01 15.14 -0.14
CA ALA A 137 -1.77 15.81 -1.18
C ALA A 137 -3.00 16.54 -0.59
N ARG A 138 -3.73 15.91 0.33
CA ARG A 138 -4.87 16.53 1.00
C ARG A 138 -4.44 17.74 1.84
N LEU A 139 -3.37 17.62 2.62
CA LEU A 139 -2.83 18.74 3.41
C LEU A 139 -2.44 19.92 2.50
N ARG A 140 -1.76 19.64 1.38
CA ARG A 140 -1.42 20.68 0.40
C ARG A 140 -2.64 21.40 -0.16
N VAL A 141 -3.71 20.67 -0.49
CA VAL A 141 -4.98 21.28 -0.97
C VAL A 141 -5.59 22.20 0.09
N LEU A 142 -5.43 21.87 1.37
CA LEU A 142 -5.94 22.68 2.48
C LEU A 142 -5.03 23.86 2.86
N GLY A 143 -3.87 24.02 2.21
CA GLY A 143 -2.87 25.00 2.63
C GLY A 143 -2.19 24.65 3.96
N GLU A 144 -2.26 23.38 4.35
CA GLU A 144 -1.78 22.86 5.63
C GLU A 144 -0.47 22.09 5.47
N ASP A 145 0.26 21.96 6.57
CA ASP A 145 1.48 21.18 6.65
C ASP A 145 1.37 20.05 7.69
N ARG A 146 2.52 19.47 8.08
CA ARG A 146 2.56 18.37 9.06
C ARG A 146 1.98 18.75 10.43
N HIS A 147 1.92 20.03 10.79
CA HIS A 147 1.39 20.51 12.08
C HIS A 147 -0.13 20.47 12.13
N PHE A 148 -0.81 20.21 11.00
CA PHE A 148 -2.25 19.92 10.98
C PHE A 148 -2.60 18.76 11.92
N LEU A 149 -1.77 17.71 11.94
CA LEU A 149 -1.93 16.57 12.85
C LEU A 149 -1.10 16.80 14.11
N ARG A 150 -1.60 16.37 15.27
CA ARG A 150 -0.82 16.43 16.53
C ARG A 150 0.39 15.51 16.45
N THR A 151 0.21 14.31 15.89
CA THR A 151 1.29 13.37 15.62
C THR A 151 0.95 12.52 14.41
N ALA A 152 1.94 12.18 13.57
CA ALA A 152 1.81 11.18 12.52
C ALA A 152 2.78 10.01 12.78
N ARG A 153 2.24 8.84 13.11
CA ARG A 153 3.00 7.63 13.47
C ARG A 153 3.11 6.69 12.26
N ARG A 154 4.33 6.27 11.93
CA ARG A 154 4.55 5.15 11.00
C ARG A 154 4.12 3.84 11.66
N SER A 155 3.17 3.13 11.07
CA SER A 155 2.64 1.86 11.59
C SER A 155 3.30 0.62 10.95
N GLY A 156 3.95 0.77 9.80
CA GLY A 156 4.61 -0.30 9.05
C GLY A 156 3.70 -1.01 8.03
N SER A 157 2.39 -1.08 8.26
CA SER A 157 1.44 -1.72 7.33
C SER A 157 0.04 -1.13 7.46
N HIS A 158 -0.79 -1.31 6.43
CA HIS A 158 -2.19 -0.89 6.49
C HIS A 158 -2.97 -1.63 7.59
N LEU A 159 -2.72 -2.93 7.76
CA LEU A 159 -3.32 -3.71 8.86
C LEU A 159 -2.98 -3.10 10.22
N ARG A 160 -1.71 -2.74 10.43
CA ARG A 160 -1.29 -2.13 11.69
C ARG A 160 -1.90 -0.75 11.89
N SER A 161 -2.08 0.05 10.83
CA SER A 161 -2.84 1.31 10.93
C SER A 161 -4.29 1.10 11.38
N VAL A 162 -4.95 0.06 10.88
CA VAL A 162 -6.32 -0.32 11.29
C VAL A 162 -6.32 -0.73 12.77
N GLU A 163 -5.42 -1.61 13.19
CA GLU A 163 -5.30 -2.05 14.58
C GLU A 163 -5.06 -0.89 15.56
N LEU A 164 -4.12 0.00 15.25
CA LEU A 164 -3.81 1.17 16.08
C LEU A 164 -5.02 2.11 16.21
N THR A 165 -5.79 2.28 15.13
CA THR A 165 -7.01 3.08 15.12
C THR A 165 -8.10 2.40 15.95
N ALA A 166 -8.32 1.10 15.76
CA ALA A 166 -9.33 0.33 16.49
C ALA A 166 -9.08 0.30 18.01
N ARG A 167 -7.81 0.27 18.43
CA ARG A 167 -7.37 0.33 19.83
C ARG A 167 -7.37 1.74 20.43
N GLY A 168 -7.61 2.78 19.64
CA GLY A 168 -7.56 4.18 20.09
C GLY A 168 -6.14 4.70 20.38
N GLU A 169 -5.10 3.99 19.93
CA GLU A 169 -3.70 4.46 20.00
C GLU A 169 -3.47 5.67 19.07
N VAL A 170 -4.20 5.70 17.96
CA VAL A 170 -4.35 6.87 17.08
C VAL A 170 -5.83 7.16 16.87
N ASP A 171 -6.15 8.36 16.38
CA ASP A 171 -7.52 8.83 16.19
C ASP A 171 -8.02 8.58 14.75
N GLY A 172 -7.10 8.42 13.79
CA GLY A 172 -7.44 8.03 12.42
C GLY A 172 -6.24 7.60 11.57
N ALA A 173 -6.54 7.08 10.37
CA ALA A 173 -5.56 6.66 9.38
C ALA A 173 -6.15 6.67 7.97
N ALA A 174 -5.30 6.78 6.94
CA ALA A 174 -5.68 6.48 5.56
C ALA A 174 -5.23 5.06 5.21
N VAL A 175 -6.14 4.30 4.59
CA VAL A 175 -5.98 2.88 4.30
C VAL A 175 -6.37 2.59 2.86
N ASP A 176 -5.63 1.71 2.20
CA ASP A 176 -6.03 1.15 0.91
C ASP A 176 -7.41 0.47 1.01
N SER A 177 -8.35 0.88 0.15
CA SER A 177 -9.73 0.37 0.17
C SER A 177 -9.82 -1.14 0.00
N ASN A 178 -8.90 -1.76 -0.75
CA ASN A 178 -8.89 -3.21 -0.93
C ASN A 178 -8.48 -3.92 0.36
N VAL A 179 -7.54 -3.33 1.12
CA VAL A 179 -7.16 -3.85 2.44
C VAL A 179 -8.34 -3.82 3.41
N LEU A 180 -9.09 -2.71 3.44
CA LEU A 180 -10.30 -2.61 4.27
C LEU A 180 -11.38 -3.60 3.83
N ALA A 181 -11.63 -3.73 2.53
CA ALA A 181 -12.60 -4.69 2.00
C ALA A 181 -12.23 -6.14 2.39
N LEU A 182 -10.96 -6.51 2.22
CA LEU A 182 -10.45 -7.83 2.59
C LEU A 182 -10.51 -8.09 4.09
N LEU A 183 -10.23 -7.07 4.92
CA LEU A 183 -10.37 -7.17 6.37
C LEU A 183 -11.82 -7.46 6.77
N ARG A 184 -12.78 -6.69 6.23
CA ARG A 184 -14.22 -6.87 6.50
C ARG A 184 -14.75 -8.26 6.11
N CYS A 185 -14.16 -8.90 5.10
CA CYS A 185 -14.51 -10.28 4.73
C CYS A 185 -13.93 -11.34 5.67
N ARG A 186 -12.81 -11.06 6.35
CA ARG A 186 -12.08 -12.03 7.18
C ARG A 186 -12.47 -11.95 8.65
N ASP A 187 -12.72 -10.74 9.12
CA ASP A 187 -13.02 -10.42 10.50
C ASP A 187 -14.05 -9.28 10.48
N PRO A 188 -15.35 -9.56 10.70
CA PRO A 188 -16.33 -8.50 10.84
C PRO A 188 -16.03 -7.73 12.13
N LEU A 189 -15.19 -6.70 12.00
CA LEU A 189 -14.82 -5.74 13.05
C LEU A 189 -16.04 -5.20 13.82
#